data_AF-A0AA46K6Y3-F1
#
_entry.id   AF-A0AA46K6Y3-F1
#
_cell.length_a   1.000
_cell.length_b   1.000
_cell.length_c   1.000
_cell.angle_alpha   90.00
_cell.angle_beta   90.00
_cell.angle_gamma   90.00
#
_symmetry.space_group_name_H-M   'P 1'
#
loop_
_entity.id
_entity.type
_entity.pdbx_description
1 polymer ?
#
loop_
_entity_poly.entity_id
_entity_poly.type
_entity_poly.pdbx_seq_one_letter_code
_entity_poly.pdbx_strand_id
1 'polypeptide(L)'
;MSLWNAILLGSVFFLFSVFYSFKKEPSVLRSLMRFIAVAAIVVASYYGYVFKGMIDQSRNCNDKTESFYESHGELCYSVVNIKEIANKNANLEVNKFIIINDKVAVINTPLNEQYEIKYVDGVGLKTRLLN
;
A
#
# COMPACT_ATOMS: atom_id res chain seq x y z
N MET A 1 25.74 2.17 -11.31
CA MET A 1 25.48 1.51 -10.01
C MET A 1 24.01 1.72 -9.67
N SER A 2 23.22 0.69 -9.38
CA SER A 2 21.79 0.88 -9.04
C SER A 2 21.65 1.59 -7.70
N LEU A 3 20.55 2.35 -7.52
CA LEU A 3 20.22 3.03 -6.25
C LEU A 3 20.24 2.03 -5.06
N TRP A 4 19.75 0.81 -5.31
CA TRP A 4 19.75 -0.28 -4.33
C TRP A 4 21.16 -0.70 -3.89
N ASN A 5 22.12 -0.77 -4.82
CA ASN A 5 23.49 -1.12 -4.49
C ASN A 5 24.16 0.00 -3.67
N ALA A 6 23.80 1.27 -3.89
CA ALA A 6 24.30 2.38 -3.09
C ALA A 6 23.74 2.36 -1.65
N ILE A 7 22.46 2.04 -1.48
CA ILE A 7 21.82 1.89 -0.16
C ILE A 7 22.44 0.71 0.62
N LEU A 8 22.66 -0.43 -0.05
CA LEU A 8 23.32 -1.59 0.54
C LEU A 8 24.76 -1.27 0.96
N LEU A 9 25.54 -0.59 0.12
CA LEU A 9 26.89 -0.19 0.49
C LEU A 9 26.89 0.77 1.69
N GLY A 10 26.00 1.77 1.68
CA GLY A 10 25.90 2.76 2.76
C GLY A 10 25.52 2.13 4.10
N SER A 11 24.62 1.16 4.10
CA SER A 11 24.23 0.42 5.31
C SER A 11 25.37 -0.44 5.87
N VAL A 12 26.17 -1.08 5.01
CA VAL A 12 27.38 -1.82 5.44
C VAL A 12 28.40 -0.87 6.07
N PHE A 13 28.68 0.28 5.44
CA PHE A 13 29.59 1.30 5.99
C PHE A 13 29.09 1.85 7.34
N PHE A 14 27.78 2.06 7.47
CA PHE A 14 27.16 2.49 8.73
C PHE A 14 27.37 1.46 9.84
N LEU A 15 27.12 0.17 9.57
CA LEU A 15 27.32 -0.90 10.54
C LEU A 15 28.79 -1.01 10.98
N PHE A 16 29.73 -0.90 10.03
CA PHE A 16 31.17 -0.84 10.35
C PHE A 16 31.53 0.35 11.24
N SER A 17 30.95 1.52 10.96
CA SER A 17 31.19 2.75 11.73
C SER A 17 30.63 2.65 13.15
N VAL A 18 29.45 2.06 13.32
CA VAL A 18 28.84 1.78 14.61
C VAL A 18 29.71 0.78 15.39
N PHE A 19 30.12 -0.33 14.76
CA PHE A 19 30.99 -1.33 15.40
C PHE A 19 32.34 -0.75 15.83
N TYR A 20 32.97 0.05 14.98
CA TYR A 20 34.23 0.72 15.31
C TYR A 20 34.04 1.76 16.41
N SER A 21 32.90 2.44 16.46
CA SER A 21 32.55 3.33 17.56
C SER A 21 32.58 2.58 18.89
N PHE A 22 32.04 1.36 18.98
CA PHE A 22 32.02 0.54 20.20
C PHE A 22 33.40 0.20 20.78
N LYS A 23 34.46 0.14 19.95
CA LYS A 23 35.84 -0.12 20.42
C LYS A 23 36.49 1.06 21.16
N LYS A 24 35.99 2.28 21.00
CA LYS A 24 36.51 3.47 21.72
C LYS A 24 35.87 3.60 23.10
N GLU A 25 36.66 4.07 24.07
CA GLU A 25 36.23 4.28 25.45
C GLU A 25 34.86 4.95 25.53
N PRO A 26 33.92 4.37 26.30
CA PRO A 26 32.55 4.85 26.36
C PRO A 26 32.47 6.12 27.21
N SER A 27 32.22 7.25 26.57
CA SER A 27 31.61 8.39 27.27
C SER A 27 30.09 8.20 27.31
N VAL A 28 29.42 8.78 28.31
CA VAL A 28 27.95 8.73 28.46
C VAL A 28 27.24 9.18 27.17
N LEU A 29 27.74 10.26 26.56
CA LEU A 29 27.23 10.79 25.28
C LEU A 29 27.38 9.79 24.12
N ARG A 30 28.53 9.10 24.02
CA ARG A 30 28.76 8.09 22.97
C ARG A 30 27.87 6.87 23.16
N SER A 31 27.64 6.44 24.39
CA SER A 31 26.76 5.30 24.69
C SER A 31 25.32 5.61 24.26
N LEU A 32 24.82 6.81 24.60
CA LEU A 32 23.50 7.30 24.16
C LEU A 32 23.37 7.35 22.63
N MET A 33 24.34 7.92 21.94
CA MET A 33 24.34 8.00 20.47
C MET A 33 24.33 6.61 19.81
N ARG A 34 25.05 5.64 20.39
CA ARG A 34 25.04 4.24 19.91
C ARG A 34 23.67 3.60 20.10
N PHE A 35 23.01 3.82 21.24
CA PHE A 35 21.67 3.30 21.50
C PHE A 35 20.63 3.89 20.53
N ILE A 36 20.67 5.21 20.32
CA ILE A 36 19.80 5.89 19.36
C ILE A 36 20.03 5.38 17.93
N ALA A 37 21.28 5.16 17.53
CA ALA A 37 21.60 4.62 16.21
C ALA A 37 21.01 3.21 15.99
N VAL A 38 21.12 2.34 16.99
CA VAL A 38 20.52 0.99 16.93
C VAL A 38 18.99 1.08 16.89
N ALA A 39 18.39 1.89 17.76
CA ALA A 39 16.95 2.10 17.79
C ALA A 39 16.42 2.62 16.44
N ALA A 40 17.12 3.57 15.82
CA ALA A 40 16.77 4.11 14.51
C ALA A 40 16.79 3.03 13.41
N ILE A 41 17.78 2.11 13.40
CA ILE A 41 17.81 0.99 12.45
C ILE A 41 16.61 0.06 12.66
N VAL A 42 16.31 -0.30 13.90
CA VAL A 42 15.18 -1.19 14.22
C VAL A 42 13.87 -0.56 13.76
N VAL A 43 13.67 0.73 14.03
CA VAL A 43 12.48 1.46 13.59
C VAL A 43 12.43 1.54 12.05
N ALA A 44 13.53 1.88 11.39
CA ALA A 44 13.57 1.98 9.93
C ALA A 44 13.30 0.62 9.25
N SER A 45 13.83 -0.47 9.79
CA SER A 45 13.60 -1.82 9.26
C SER A 45 12.16 -2.29 9.48
N TYR A 46 11.54 -1.96 10.62
CA TYR A 46 10.12 -2.21 10.85
C TYR A 46 9.23 -1.49 9.83
N TYR A 47 9.44 -0.18 9.66
CA TYR A 47 8.70 0.58 8.65
C TYR A 47 8.96 0.04 7.25
N GLY A 48 10.21 -0.30 6.91
CA GLY A 48 10.54 -0.93 5.63
C GLY A 48 9.77 -2.22 5.36
N TYR A 49 9.57 -3.06 6.38
CA TYR A 49 8.77 -4.29 6.26
C TYR A 49 7.28 -3.99 6.03
N VAL A 50 6.72 -3.03 6.79
CA VAL A 50 5.32 -2.61 6.63
C VAL A 50 5.09 -2.02 5.23
N PHE A 51 5.96 -1.12 4.78
CA PHE A 51 5.89 -0.52 3.45
C PHE A 51 6.06 -1.56 2.35
N LYS A 52 6.97 -2.53 2.52
CA LYS A 52 7.10 -3.64 1.57
C LYS A 52 5.80 -4.46 1.50
N GLY A 53 5.18 -4.78 2.63
CA GLY A 53 3.89 -5.48 2.66
C GLY A 53 2.80 -4.72 1.92
N MET A 54 2.72 -3.40 2.09
CA MET A 54 1.78 -2.55 1.35
C MET A 54 2.08 -2.50 -0.16
N ILE A 55 3.35 -2.44 -0.55
CA ILE A 55 3.76 -2.43 -1.96
C ILE A 55 3.50 -3.80 -2.61
N ASP A 56 3.77 -4.90 -1.90
CA ASP A 56 3.54 -6.25 -2.40
C ASP A 56 2.03 -6.50 -2.55
N GLN A 57 1.19 -6.07 -1.60
CA GLN A 57 -0.28 -6.07 -1.77
C GLN A 57 -0.72 -5.23 -2.97
N SER A 58 -0.15 -4.03 -3.15
CA SER A 58 -0.47 -3.18 -4.30
C SER A 58 0.01 -3.76 -5.63
N ARG A 59 1.07 -4.58 -5.65
CA ARG A 59 1.59 -5.24 -6.85
C ARG A 59 0.84 -6.51 -7.21
N ASN A 60 0.35 -7.26 -6.22
CA ASN A 60 -0.46 -8.45 -6.42
C ASN A 60 -1.83 -8.10 -7.03
N CYS A 61 -2.35 -6.91 -6.72
CA CYS A 61 -3.42 -6.28 -7.49
C CYS A 61 -2.90 -5.76 -8.83
N ASN A 62 -2.65 -6.71 -9.71
CA ASN A 62 -2.13 -6.51 -11.05
C ASN A 62 -3.14 -5.66 -11.84
N ASP A 63 -2.69 -4.66 -12.59
CA ASP A 63 -3.54 -3.81 -13.47
C ASP A 63 -4.36 -4.62 -14.51
N LYS A 64 -4.15 -5.94 -14.58
CA LYS A 64 -4.84 -6.89 -15.46
C LYS A 64 -5.93 -7.71 -14.77
N THR A 65 -6.17 -7.54 -13.47
CA THR A 65 -7.25 -8.27 -12.80
C THR A 65 -8.60 -7.72 -13.25
N GLU A 66 -9.34 -8.54 -14.00
CA GLU A 66 -10.70 -8.23 -14.45
C GLU A 66 -11.77 -8.38 -13.36
N SER A 67 -11.37 -8.30 -12.09
CA SER A 67 -12.19 -8.68 -10.95
C SER A 67 -11.91 -7.82 -9.72
N PHE A 68 -12.93 -7.69 -8.86
CA PHE A 68 -12.84 -7.02 -7.57
C PHE A 68 -11.92 -7.76 -6.59
N TYR A 69 -11.81 -9.07 -6.73
CA TYR A 69 -10.92 -9.95 -5.96
C TYR A 69 -9.80 -10.52 -6.84
N GLU A 70 -8.61 -10.70 -6.27
CA GLU A 70 -7.54 -11.47 -6.90
C GLU A 70 -7.82 -12.98 -6.81
N SER A 71 -7.09 -13.78 -7.60
CA SER A 71 -7.19 -15.26 -7.62
C SER A 71 -7.03 -15.94 -6.25
N HIS A 72 -6.45 -15.26 -5.27
CA HIS A 72 -6.25 -15.76 -3.90
C HIS A 72 -7.25 -15.19 -2.87
N GLY A 73 -8.30 -14.50 -3.32
CA GLY A 73 -9.38 -13.99 -2.47
C GLY A 73 -9.08 -12.66 -1.78
N GLU A 74 -7.95 -12.02 -2.09
CA GLU A 74 -7.63 -10.67 -1.60
C GLU A 74 -8.43 -9.62 -2.37
N LEU A 75 -8.99 -8.63 -1.66
CA LEU A 75 -9.76 -7.55 -2.25
C LEU A 75 -8.83 -6.51 -2.87
N CYS A 76 -8.86 -6.37 -4.19
CA CYS A 76 -7.98 -5.45 -4.90
C CYS A 76 -8.50 -4.02 -5.04
N TYR A 77 -9.82 -3.85 -4.94
CA TYR A 77 -10.43 -2.54 -4.96
C TYR A 77 -10.90 -2.17 -3.56
N SER A 78 -10.09 -1.37 -2.85
CA SER A 78 -10.52 -0.77 -1.59
C SER A 78 -11.67 0.22 -1.81
N VAL A 79 -12.46 0.47 -0.77
CA VAL A 79 -13.53 1.49 -0.79
C VAL A 79 -13.01 2.86 -1.24
N VAL A 80 -11.74 3.17 -0.98
CA VAL A 80 -11.09 4.42 -1.38
C VAL A 80 -10.93 4.50 -2.91
N ASN A 81 -10.43 3.43 -3.53
CA ASN A 81 -10.24 3.38 -4.98
C ASN A 81 -11.59 3.43 -5.71
N ILE A 82 -12.61 2.77 -5.16
CA ILE A 82 -13.95 2.75 -5.77
C ILE A 82 -14.63 4.11 -5.64
N LYS A 83 -14.46 4.81 -4.50
CA LYS A 83 -14.87 6.20 -4.35
C LYS A 83 -14.23 7.10 -5.40
N GLU A 84 -12.92 6.98 -5.58
CA GLU A 84 -12.17 7.78 -6.54
C GLU A 84 -12.63 7.51 -7.99
N ILE A 85 -12.80 6.24 -8.38
CA ILE A 85 -13.23 5.87 -9.73
C ILE A 85 -14.70 6.27 -9.97
N ALA A 86 -15.60 6.05 -9.01
CA ALA A 86 -17.01 6.42 -9.13
C ALA A 86 -17.19 7.95 -9.25
N ASN A 87 -16.39 8.72 -8.51
CA ASN A 87 -16.37 10.17 -8.64
C ASN A 87 -15.80 10.59 -10.01
N LYS A 88 -14.68 10.00 -10.44
CA LYS A 88 -14.02 10.36 -11.70
C LYS A 88 -14.85 10.04 -12.95
N ASN A 89 -15.55 8.91 -12.96
CA ASN A 89 -16.27 8.44 -14.16
C ASN A 89 -17.72 8.92 -14.22
N ALA A 90 -18.35 9.16 -13.07
CA ALA A 90 -19.79 9.43 -12.99
C ALA A 90 -20.17 10.54 -12.01
N ASN A 91 -19.22 11.22 -11.36
CA ASN A 91 -19.45 12.20 -10.29
C ASN A 91 -20.38 11.67 -9.18
N LEU A 92 -20.24 10.39 -8.84
CA LEU A 92 -21.08 9.74 -7.83
C LEU A 92 -20.40 9.73 -6.46
N GLU A 93 -21.12 10.19 -5.45
CA GLU A 93 -20.71 10.06 -4.05
C GLU A 93 -21.12 8.70 -3.50
N VAL A 94 -20.13 7.96 -2.97
CA VAL A 94 -20.33 6.58 -2.47
C VAL A 94 -20.54 6.59 -0.97
N ASN A 95 -21.75 6.23 -0.51
CA ASN A 95 -22.04 6.00 0.90
C ASN A 95 -21.66 4.56 1.30
N LYS A 96 -22.18 3.58 0.56
CA LYS A 96 -21.90 2.15 0.78
C LYS A 96 -21.55 1.47 -0.54
N PHE A 97 -20.74 0.42 -0.43
CA PHE A 97 -20.29 -0.40 -1.54
C PHE A 97 -20.41 -1.87 -1.15
N ILE A 98 -21.08 -2.67 -1.98
CA ILE A 98 -21.30 -4.11 -1.75
C ILE A 98 -20.90 -4.86 -3.02
N ILE A 99 -20.00 -5.83 -2.89
CA ILE A 99 -19.62 -6.70 -4.01
C ILE A 99 -20.63 -7.84 -4.08
N ILE A 100 -21.28 -8.00 -5.23
CA ILE A 100 -22.26 -9.06 -5.48
C ILE A 100 -21.55 -10.30 -6.01
N ASN A 101 -20.56 -10.10 -6.89
CA ASN A 101 -19.68 -11.15 -7.41
C ASN A 101 -18.36 -10.54 -7.89
N ASP A 102 -17.45 -11.40 -8.35
CA ASP A 102 -16.09 -10.99 -8.74
C ASP A 102 -16.03 -9.88 -9.80
N LYS A 103 -17.07 -9.65 -10.60
CA LYS A 103 -17.10 -8.62 -11.66
C LYS A 103 -18.14 -7.52 -11.45
N VAL A 104 -19.02 -7.67 -10.45
CA VAL A 104 -20.18 -6.80 -10.23
C VAL A 104 -20.26 -6.36 -8.78
N ALA A 105 -20.42 -5.06 -8.60
CA ALA A 105 -20.67 -4.48 -7.30
C ALA A 105 -21.72 -3.38 -7.36
N VAL A 106 -22.35 -3.09 -6.24
CA VAL A 106 -23.40 -2.09 -6.10
C VAL A 106 -22.92 -0.96 -5.21
N ILE A 107 -23.03 0.26 -5.71
CA ILE A 107 -22.86 1.50 -4.94
C ILE A 107 -24.23 1.99 -4.51
N ASN A 108 -24.33 2.37 -3.24
CA ASN A 108 -25.44 3.15 -2.74
C ASN A 108 -24.97 4.60 -2.51
N THR A 109 -25.71 5.55 -3.07
CA THR A 109 -25.49 6.98 -2.84
C THR A 109 -26.12 7.42 -1.51
N PRO A 110 -25.79 8.61 -0.99
CA PRO A 110 -26.49 9.22 0.14
C PRO A 110 -27.99 9.43 -0.11
N LEU A 111 -28.41 9.49 -1.38
CA LEU A 111 -29.80 9.67 -1.82
C LEU A 111 -30.58 8.35 -1.92
N ASN A 112 -30.01 7.24 -1.44
CA ASN A 112 -30.56 5.88 -1.58
C ASN A 112 -30.71 5.38 -3.03
N GLU A 113 -30.01 5.98 -3.98
CA GLU A 113 -29.94 5.47 -5.35
C GLU A 113 -28.91 4.35 -5.42
N GLN A 114 -29.23 3.31 -6.18
CA GLN A 114 -28.37 2.14 -6.37
C GLN A 114 -27.78 2.15 -7.78
N TYR A 115 -26.45 2.05 -7.85
CA TYR A 115 -25.72 1.96 -9.10
C TYR A 115 -24.98 0.64 -9.18
N GLU A 116 -25.24 -0.12 -10.24
CA GLU A 116 -24.44 -1.28 -10.59
C GLU A 116 -23.13 -0.81 -11.23
N ILE A 117 -22.01 -1.26 -10.68
CA ILE A 117 -20.71 -1.18 -11.28
C ILE A 117 -20.36 -2.55 -11.86
N LYS A 118 -20.07 -2.59 -13.15
CA LYS A 118 -19.41 -3.74 -13.79
C LYS A 118 -18.00 -3.41 -14.19
N TYR A 119 -17.09 -4.34 -13.92
CA TYR A 119 -15.78 -4.34 -14.54
C TYR A 119 -15.90 -4.82 -15.99
N VAL A 120 -15.36 -4.07 -16.95
CA VAL A 120 -15.42 -4.41 -18.38
C VAL A 120 -14.01 -4.52 -18.96
N ASP A 121 -13.62 -5.75 -19.32
CA ASP A 121 -12.48 -6.12 -20.18
C ASP A 121 -11.17 -5.33 -19.96
N GLY A 122 -10.82 -5.03 -18.70
CA GLY A 122 -9.59 -4.29 -18.37
C GLY A 122 -9.62 -2.78 -18.68
N VAL A 123 -10.74 -2.24 -19.14
CA VAL A 123 -10.88 -0.84 -19.58
C VAL A 123 -11.63 0.02 -18.56
N GLY A 124 -12.15 -0.57 -17.48
CA GLY A 124 -12.62 0.14 -16.30
C GLY A 124 -14.06 -0.17 -15.90
N LEU A 125 -14.60 0.71 -15.07
CA LEU A 125 -15.89 0.54 -14.39
C LEU A 125 -17.02 1.20 -15.18
N LYS A 126 -18.01 0.41 -15.62
CA LYS A 126 -19.26 0.92 -16.22
C LYS A 126 -20.34 0.98 -15.16
N THR A 127 -20.91 2.17 -14.97
CA THR A 127 -21.99 2.42 -14.01
C THR A 127 -23.36 2.43 -14.69
N ARG A 128 -24.34 1.72 -14.12
CA ARG A 128 -25.74 1.75 -14.55
C ARG A 128 -26.64 1.92 -13.34
N LEU A 129 -27.62 2.82 -13.43
CA LEU A 129 -28.66 2.97 -12.40
C LEU A 129 -29.53 1.69 -12.37
N LEU A 130 -29.70 1.13 -11.18
CA LEU A 130 -30.67 0.08 -10.90
C LEU A 130 -31.97 0.78 -10.45
N ASN A 131 -32.95 0.83 -11.36
CA ASN A 131 -34.32 1.24 -11.04
C ASN A 131 -35.09 0.10 -10.38
#